data_AF-A0A847ZRW8-F1
#
_entry.id   AF-A0A847ZRW8-F1
#
_cell.length_a   1.000
_cell.length_b   1.000
_cell.length_c   1.000
_cell.angle_alpha   90.00
_cell.angle_beta   90.00
_cell.angle_gamma   90.00
#
_symmetry.space_group_name_H-M   'P 1'
#
loop_
_entity.id
_entity.type
_entity.pdbx_description
1 polymer ?
#
loop_
_entity_poly.entity_id
_entity_poly.type
_entity_poly.pdbx_seq_one_letter_code
_entity_poly.pdbx_strand_id
1 'polypeptide(L)'
;GSQQLQGEVLELDFEQQLQHRFPMDRVEPVPKGDIGADLVQHVLTASGQVAGTIIWELKRARNWSDGWLAKLRDDQRSLPADVAVLVSTALPKGVERMDVVETVHVVHPREAIALATILRASLLDIARVKMQQSGQAGKMEQMYDYLTGPHFRHRVDAIVENFRAQQKELEKEKAFMLRQWAKRERNLFNVLEATSGMYGDMQGIAGSSMQAIAALDHLVEGEEEETP
;
A
#
# COMPACT_ATOMS: atom_id res chain seq x y z
N GLY A 1 9.93 -25.15 5.83
CA GLY A 1 10.90 -24.13 6.26
C GLY A 1 10.69 -22.81 5.56
N SER A 2 11.08 -22.69 4.28
CA SER A 2 11.17 -21.40 3.57
C SER A 2 9.84 -20.72 3.20
N GLN A 3 8.81 -21.46 2.77
CA GLN A 3 7.53 -20.84 2.35
C GLN A 3 6.73 -20.23 3.50
N GLN A 4 6.83 -20.81 4.70
CA GLN A 4 6.10 -20.33 5.88
C GLN A 4 6.72 -19.04 6.43
N LEU A 5 8.05 -18.99 6.50
CA LEU A 5 8.81 -17.77 6.83
C LEU A 5 8.52 -16.63 5.85
N GLN A 6 8.36 -16.93 4.55
CA GLN A 6 8.01 -15.92 3.55
C GLN A 6 6.57 -15.39 3.68
N GLY A 7 5.63 -16.20 4.18
CA GLY A 7 4.27 -15.78 4.48
C GLY A 7 4.22 -14.84 5.68
N GLU A 8 4.87 -15.22 6.77
CA GLU A 8 4.94 -14.40 8.00
C GLU A 8 5.60 -13.04 7.74
N VAL A 9 6.65 -12.98 6.91
CA VAL A 9 7.28 -11.71 6.52
C VAL A 9 6.33 -10.80 5.71
N LEU A 10 5.45 -11.36 4.87
CA LEU A 10 4.45 -10.58 4.14
C LEU A 10 3.41 -10.01 5.10
N GLU A 11 2.90 -10.84 6.00
CA GLU A 11 1.87 -10.45 6.97
C GLU A 11 2.40 -9.30 7.83
N LEU A 12 3.64 -9.43 8.33
CA LEU A 12 4.32 -8.38 9.09
C LEU A 12 4.54 -7.09 8.28
N ASP A 13 4.98 -7.20 7.02
CA ASP A 13 5.16 -6.03 6.15
C ASP A 13 3.84 -5.31 5.88
N PHE A 14 2.76 -6.06 5.61
CA PHE A 14 1.45 -5.48 5.36
C PHE A 14 0.84 -4.87 6.63
N GLU A 15 1.01 -5.52 7.79
CA GLU A 15 0.64 -4.98 9.10
C GLU A 15 1.33 -3.63 9.34
N GLN A 16 2.65 -3.56 9.14
CA GLN A 16 3.42 -2.32 9.29
C GLN A 16 2.96 -1.23 8.32
N GLN A 17 2.64 -1.58 7.07
CA GLN A 17 2.08 -0.62 6.11
C GLN A 17 0.73 -0.07 6.58
N LEU A 18 -0.16 -0.92 7.11
CA LEU A 18 -1.45 -0.48 7.66
C LEU A 18 -1.26 0.41 8.90
N GLN A 19 -0.40 0.03 9.84
CA GLN A 19 -0.10 0.81 11.05
C GLN A 19 0.54 2.16 10.72
N HIS A 20 1.48 2.19 9.77
CA HIS A 20 2.11 3.43 9.32
C HIS A 20 1.10 4.35 8.61
N ARG A 21 0.24 3.77 7.75
CA ARG A 21 -0.76 4.53 6.99
C ARG A 21 -1.91 5.04 7.87
N PHE A 22 -2.27 4.30 8.91
CA PHE A 22 -3.41 4.54 9.80
C PHE A 22 -2.98 4.42 11.28
N PRO A 23 -2.17 5.36 11.79
CA PRO A 23 -1.58 5.25 13.13
C PRO A 23 -2.58 5.31 14.29
N MET A 24 -3.82 5.72 14.02
CA MET A 24 -4.90 5.74 15.00
C MET A 24 -5.68 4.43 15.04
N ASP A 25 -5.61 3.61 14.01
CA ASP A 25 -6.34 2.35 13.95
C ASP A 25 -5.59 1.28 14.75
N ARG A 26 -6.32 0.30 15.30
CA ARG A 26 -5.70 -0.85 15.96
C ARG A 26 -5.62 -2.00 14.97
N VAL A 27 -4.40 -2.40 14.61
CA VAL A 27 -4.13 -3.53 13.69
C VAL A 27 -3.48 -4.65 14.49
N GLU A 28 -4.08 -5.82 14.51
CA GLU A 28 -3.66 -6.96 15.34
C GLU A 28 -3.61 -8.24 14.51
N PRO A 29 -2.59 -9.09 14.67
CA PRO A 29 -2.57 -10.41 14.06
C PRO A 29 -3.62 -11.32 14.68
N VAL A 30 -4.25 -12.16 13.86
CA VAL A 30 -5.15 -13.20 14.35
C VAL A 30 -4.32 -14.41 14.80
N PRO A 31 -4.50 -14.91 16.03
CA PRO A 31 -3.82 -16.12 16.47
C PRO A 31 -4.15 -17.32 15.56
N LYS A 32 -3.12 -18.06 15.15
CA LYS A 32 -3.30 -19.28 14.32
C LYS A 32 -4.22 -20.27 15.03
N GLY A 33 -5.35 -20.62 14.40
CA GLY A 33 -6.42 -21.47 14.96
C GLY A 33 -7.55 -21.72 13.96
N ASP A 34 -8.79 -21.91 14.44
CA ASP A 34 -9.98 -22.14 13.58
C ASP A 34 -10.34 -20.95 12.68
N ILE A 35 -9.82 -19.76 13.01
CA ILE A 35 -10.06 -18.52 12.26
C ILE A 35 -8.92 -18.33 11.26
N GLY A 36 -9.31 -18.17 10.00
CA GLY A 36 -8.40 -18.16 8.87
C GLY A 36 -7.76 -16.84 8.51
N ALA A 37 -8.38 -15.70 8.87
CA ALA A 37 -7.88 -14.35 8.63
C ALA A 37 -6.47 -14.15 9.22
N ASP A 38 -5.64 -13.36 8.55
CA ASP A 38 -4.27 -13.09 9.00
C ASP A 38 -4.22 -11.86 9.94
N LEU A 39 -4.97 -10.79 9.62
CA LEU A 39 -5.01 -9.55 10.41
C LEU A 39 -6.44 -9.06 10.66
N VAL A 40 -6.64 -8.38 11.79
CA VAL A 40 -7.83 -7.58 12.09
C VAL A 40 -7.42 -6.12 12.22
N GLN A 41 -8.13 -5.24 11.54
CA GLN A 41 -8.01 -3.79 11.71
C GLN A 41 -9.31 -3.24 12.30
N HIS A 42 -9.21 -2.70 13.51
CA HIS A 42 -10.26 -1.88 14.09
C HIS A 42 -10.02 -0.42 13.70
N VAL A 43 -10.94 0.12 12.88
CA VAL A 43 -10.91 1.52 12.46
C VAL A 43 -11.38 2.39 13.62
N LEU A 44 -10.53 3.29 14.10
CA LEU A 44 -10.86 4.15 15.23
C LEU A 44 -11.22 5.57 14.80
N THR A 45 -12.24 6.13 15.43
CA THR A 45 -12.58 7.55 15.33
C THR A 45 -11.53 8.41 16.04
N ALA A 46 -11.57 9.73 15.83
CA ALA A 46 -10.71 10.67 16.56
C ALA A 46 -10.92 10.64 18.09
N SER A 47 -12.08 10.16 18.56
CA SER A 47 -12.37 9.96 19.99
C SER A 47 -11.93 8.59 20.53
N GLY A 48 -11.30 7.75 19.70
CA GLY A 48 -10.84 6.42 20.07
C GLY A 48 -11.93 5.34 20.08
N GLN A 49 -13.14 5.63 19.60
CA GLN A 49 -14.21 4.64 19.47
C GLN A 49 -14.03 3.81 18.20
N VAL A 50 -14.41 2.54 18.23
CA VAL A 50 -14.39 1.67 17.04
C VAL A 50 -15.52 2.07 16.10
N ALA A 51 -15.17 2.53 14.90
CA ALA A 51 -16.09 2.87 13.82
C ALA A 51 -16.51 1.63 13.00
N GLY A 52 -15.62 0.64 12.92
CA GLY A 52 -15.87 -0.64 12.28
C GLY A 52 -14.63 -1.52 12.28
N THR A 53 -14.78 -2.76 11.85
CA THR A 53 -13.74 -3.78 11.82
C THR A 53 -13.55 -4.34 10.42
N ILE A 54 -12.31 -4.40 9.96
CA ILE A 54 -11.90 -5.01 8.69
C ILE A 54 -11.06 -6.24 9.01
N ILE A 55 -11.36 -7.38 8.40
CA ILE A 55 -10.47 -8.55 8.42
C ILE A 55 -9.74 -8.69 7.09
N TRP A 56 -8.48 -9.07 7.18
CA TRP A 56 -7.56 -9.18 6.06
C TRP A 56 -7.03 -10.61 5.97
N GLU A 57 -7.21 -11.22 4.80
CA GLU A 57 -6.58 -12.48 4.42
C GLU A 57 -5.54 -12.20 3.34
N LEU A 58 -4.32 -12.67 3.52
CA LEU A 58 -3.23 -12.55 2.57
C LEU A 58 -2.96 -13.91 1.91
N LYS A 59 -3.01 -13.92 0.57
CA LYS A 59 -2.76 -15.12 -0.23
C LYS A 59 -1.75 -14.84 -1.32
N ARG A 60 -0.51 -15.27 -1.09
CA ARG A 60 0.46 -15.48 -2.17
C ARG A 60 0.28 -16.88 -2.74
N ALA A 61 -0.43 -16.96 -3.87
CA ALA A 61 -0.58 -18.20 -4.60
C ALA A 61 -0.38 -17.96 -6.09
N ARG A 62 -0.05 -19.04 -6.81
CA ARG A 62 0.04 -19.03 -8.29
C ARG A 62 -1.33 -19.14 -8.94
N ASN A 63 -2.24 -19.90 -8.32
CA ASN A 63 -3.57 -20.20 -8.84
C ASN A 63 -4.62 -19.73 -7.85
N TRP A 64 -5.70 -19.17 -8.37
CA TRP A 64 -6.89 -18.80 -7.60
C TRP A 64 -7.62 -20.03 -7.05
N SER A 65 -8.27 -19.89 -5.89
CA SER A 65 -9.22 -20.86 -5.35
C SER A 65 -10.45 -20.17 -4.79
N ASP A 66 -11.63 -20.53 -5.30
CA ASP A 66 -12.91 -19.99 -4.81
C ASP A 66 -13.18 -20.37 -3.33
N GLY A 67 -12.55 -21.44 -2.85
CA GLY A 67 -12.65 -21.85 -1.44
C GLY A 67 -12.12 -20.81 -0.45
N TRP A 68 -11.25 -19.90 -0.89
CA TRP A 68 -10.77 -18.79 -0.05
C TRP A 68 -11.90 -17.82 0.32
N LEU A 69 -12.83 -17.57 -0.60
CA LEU A 69 -13.98 -16.69 -0.35
C LEU A 69 -14.92 -17.30 0.69
N ALA A 70 -15.18 -18.61 0.59
CA ALA A 70 -16.03 -19.32 1.54
C ALA A 70 -15.44 -19.25 2.96
N LYS A 71 -14.16 -19.61 3.11
CA LYS A 71 -13.44 -19.58 4.38
C LYS A 71 -13.43 -18.17 4.98
N LEU A 72 -13.07 -17.15 4.19
CA LEU A 72 -12.99 -15.78 4.69
C LEU A 72 -14.34 -15.22 5.15
N ARG A 73 -15.46 -15.65 4.55
CA ARG A 73 -16.80 -15.29 5.05
C ARG A 73 -17.16 -16.00 6.35
N ASP A 74 -16.71 -17.24 6.55
CA ASP A 74 -16.85 -17.93 7.84
C ASP A 74 -16.04 -17.20 8.93
N ASP A 75 -14.83 -16.75 8.58
CA ASP A 75 -13.98 -15.94 9.46
C ASP A 75 -14.64 -14.59 9.79
N GLN A 76 -15.23 -13.92 8.79
CA GLN A 76 -15.97 -12.67 8.98
C GLN A 76 -17.12 -12.83 9.97
N ARG A 77 -17.85 -13.94 9.92
CA ARG A 77 -18.94 -14.25 10.86
C ARG A 77 -18.41 -14.54 12.26
N SER A 78 -17.27 -15.21 12.36
CA SER A 78 -16.65 -15.62 13.63
C SER A 78 -16.00 -14.43 14.36
N LEU A 79 -15.42 -13.48 13.60
CA LEU A 79 -14.82 -12.23 14.10
C LEU A 79 -15.71 -11.01 13.79
N PRO A 80 -17.02 -11.07 14.09
CA PRO A 80 -18.11 -10.25 13.51
C PRO A 80 -17.65 -8.93 12.86
N ALA A 81 -17.06 -9.04 11.67
CA ALA A 81 -16.36 -7.95 11.03
C ALA A 81 -17.24 -7.29 9.97
N ASP A 82 -17.19 -5.97 9.90
CA ASP A 82 -18.00 -5.20 8.94
C ASP A 82 -17.54 -5.44 7.50
N VAL A 83 -16.23 -5.66 7.29
CA VAL A 83 -15.65 -5.86 5.96
C VAL A 83 -14.65 -7.01 5.97
N ALA A 84 -14.72 -7.85 4.93
CA ALA A 84 -13.73 -8.86 4.63
C ALA A 84 -12.95 -8.53 3.36
N VAL A 85 -11.62 -8.60 3.44
CA VAL A 85 -10.71 -8.31 2.32
C VAL A 85 -9.73 -9.47 2.11
N LEU A 86 -9.69 -9.97 0.89
CA LEU A 86 -8.73 -10.96 0.41
C LEU A 86 -7.68 -10.28 -0.47
N VAL A 87 -6.47 -10.16 0.05
CA VAL A 87 -5.31 -9.64 -0.65
C VAL A 87 -4.58 -10.79 -1.34
N SER A 88 -4.62 -10.86 -2.68
CA SER A 88 -4.00 -11.99 -3.40
C SER A 88 -3.29 -11.62 -4.69
N THR A 89 -2.16 -12.31 -4.93
CA THR A 89 -1.42 -12.24 -6.20
C THR A 89 -2.09 -13.01 -7.34
N ALA A 90 -2.92 -14.01 -7.01
CA ALA A 90 -3.79 -14.68 -7.97
C ALA A 90 -5.19 -14.10 -7.81
N LEU A 91 -5.84 -13.74 -8.91
CA LEU A 91 -7.18 -13.14 -8.91
C LEU A 91 -8.16 -14.05 -9.67
N PRO A 92 -9.47 -13.99 -9.35
CA PRO A 92 -10.48 -14.75 -10.07
C PRO A 92 -10.60 -14.26 -11.51
N LYS A 93 -11.17 -15.11 -12.37
CA LYS A 93 -11.37 -14.79 -13.78
C LYS A 93 -12.23 -13.53 -13.92
N GLY A 94 -11.74 -12.55 -14.68
CA GLY A 94 -12.44 -11.28 -14.92
C GLY A 94 -12.07 -10.15 -13.96
N VAL A 95 -11.27 -10.43 -12.92
CA VAL A 95 -10.78 -9.42 -11.98
C VAL A 95 -9.33 -9.10 -12.30
N GLU A 96 -9.05 -7.87 -12.72
CA GLU A 96 -7.68 -7.43 -13.06
C GLU A 96 -6.89 -6.87 -11.88
N ARG A 97 -7.54 -6.12 -10.99
CA ARG A 97 -6.85 -5.40 -9.90
C ARG A 97 -7.59 -5.49 -8.57
N MET A 98 -8.88 -5.20 -8.58
CA MET A 98 -9.76 -5.38 -7.44
C MET A 98 -11.21 -5.52 -7.89
N ASP A 99 -12.00 -6.25 -7.13
CA ASP A 99 -13.46 -6.32 -7.29
C ASP A 99 -14.10 -6.82 -5.99
N VAL A 100 -15.43 -6.76 -5.90
CA VAL A 100 -16.20 -7.43 -4.85
C VAL A 100 -16.76 -8.73 -5.41
N VAL A 101 -16.28 -9.85 -4.90
CA VAL A 101 -16.70 -11.19 -5.32
C VAL A 101 -17.39 -11.87 -4.14
N GLU A 102 -18.68 -12.20 -4.31
CA GLU A 102 -19.50 -12.83 -3.28
C GLU A 102 -19.40 -12.15 -1.90
N THR A 103 -19.48 -10.81 -1.88
CA THR A 103 -19.36 -9.91 -0.71
C THR A 103 -17.96 -9.74 -0.10
N VAL A 104 -16.95 -10.44 -0.61
CA VAL A 104 -15.55 -10.26 -0.21
C VAL A 104 -14.87 -9.28 -1.15
N HIS A 105 -14.13 -8.31 -0.61
CA HIS A 105 -13.29 -7.46 -1.44
C HIS A 105 -12.03 -8.23 -1.82
N VAL A 106 -11.87 -8.54 -3.09
CA VAL A 106 -10.68 -9.20 -3.62
C VAL A 106 -9.78 -8.14 -4.23
N VAL A 107 -8.52 -8.08 -3.81
CA VAL A 107 -7.60 -7.01 -4.21
C VAL A 107 -6.19 -7.54 -4.44
N HIS A 108 -5.54 -7.03 -5.48
CA HIS A 108 -4.12 -7.27 -5.70
C HIS A 108 -3.29 -6.52 -4.63
N PRO A 109 -2.19 -7.10 -4.08
CA PRO A 109 -1.39 -6.47 -3.03
C PRO A 109 -0.99 -5.00 -3.29
N ARG A 110 -0.70 -4.65 -4.55
CA ARG A 110 -0.37 -3.28 -4.96
C ARG A 110 -1.46 -2.24 -4.68
N GLU A 111 -2.72 -2.66 -4.61
CA GLU A 111 -3.87 -1.77 -4.40
C GLU A 111 -4.46 -1.90 -2.97
N ALA A 112 -3.92 -2.80 -2.15
CA ALA A 112 -4.51 -3.14 -0.85
C ALA A 112 -4.56 -1.94 0.12
N ILE A 113 -3.50 -1.14 0.18
CA ILE A 113 -3.46 0.08 1.03
C ILE A 113 -4.41 1.18 0.51
N ALA A 114 -4.56 1.29 -0.81
CA ALA A 114 -5.53 2.22 -1.41
C ALA A 114 -6.96 1.81 -1.04
N LEU A 115 -7.28 0.52 -1.16
CA LEU A 115 -8.57 -0.02 -0.74
C LEU A 115 -8.80 0.17 0.77
N ALA A 116 -7.80 -0.10 1.61
CA ALA A 116 -7.87 0.14 3.06
C ALA A 116 -8.24 1.60 3.38
N THR A 117 -7.68 2.56 2.62
CA THR A 117 -8.00 3.99 2.79
C THR A 117 -9.48 4.28 2.51
N ILE A 118 -10.03 3.68 1.45
CA ILE A 118 -11.43 3.86 1.05
C ILE A 118 -12.37 3.23 2.08
N LEU A 119 -12.11 1.98 2.46
CA LEU A 119 -12.92 1.24 3.44
C LEU A 119 -12.92 1.95 4.79
N ARG A 120 -11.75 2.41 5.24
CA ARG A 120 -11.62 3.19 6.48
C ARG A 120 -12.46 4.45 6.46
N ALA A 121 -12.38 5.24 5.38
CA ALA A 121 -13.18 6.46 5.25
C ALA A 121 -14.69 6.15 5.28
N SER A 122 -15.11 5.10 4.57
CA SER A 122 -16.51 4.65 4.57
C SER A 122 -17.00 4.25 5.97
N LEU A 123 -16.21 3.47 6.72
CA LEU A 123 -16.57 3.06 8.09
C LEU A 123 -16.67 4.26 9.04
N LEU A 124 -15.74 5.21 8.94
CA LEU A 124 -15.79 6.43 9.73
C LEU A 124 -17.01 7.29 9.42
N ASP A 125 -17.38 7.41 8.15
CA ASP A 125 -18.58 8.18 7.76
C ASP A 125 -19.86 7.49 8.21
N ILE A 126 -19.96 6.16 8.09
CA ILE A 126 -21.07 5.38 8.63
C ILE A 126 -21.17 5.59 10.15
N ALA A 127 -20.05 5.53 10.87
CA ALA A 127 -20.03 5.76 12.31
C ALA A 127 -20.44 7.18 12.69
N ARG A 128 -20.00 8.20 11.95
CA ARG A 128 -20.42 9.61 12.15
C ARG A 128 -21.91 9.77 11.96
N VAL A 129 -22.48 9.19 10.91
CA VAL A 129 -23.92 9.21 10.65
C VAL A 129 -24.68 8.53 11.79
N LYS A 130 -24.24 7.34 12.23
CA LYS A 130 -24.83 6.64 13.39
C LYS A 130 -24.75 7.47 14.68
N MET A 131 -23.63 8.13 14.94
CA MET A 131 -23.46 8.98 16.13
C MET A 131 -24.38 10.20 16.10
N GLN A 132 -24.43 10.92 14.96
CA GLN A 132 -25.34 12.05 14.78
C GLN A 132 -26.81 11.64 14.93
N GLN A 133 -27.16 10.43 14.50
CA GLN A 133 -28.51 9.87 14.62
C GLN A 133 -28.85 9.39 16.03
N SER A 134 -27.87 8.97 16.84
CA SER A 134 -28.10 8.63 18.26
C SER A 134 -28.54 9.82 19.12
N GLY A 135 -28.33 11.05 18.61
CA GLY A 135 -28.82 12.30 19.20
C GLY A 135 -30.27 12.67 18.86
N GLN A 136 -30.92 12.01 17.90
CA GLN A 136 -32.31 12.28 17.51
C GLN A 136 -33.06 10.97 17.17
N ALA A 137 -34.00 10.57 18.03
CA ALA A 137 -34.86 9.42 17.80
C ALA A 137 -35.71 9.59 16.53
N GLY A 138 -35.45 8.79 15.47
CA GLY A 138 -36.16 8.93 14.19
C GLY A 138 -35.83 7.91 13.09
N LYS A 139 -36.01 6.62 13.39
CA LYS A 139 -36.35 5.47 12.51
C LYS A 139 -35.65 5.30 11.13
N MET A 140 -34.81 4.26 11.04
CA MET A 140 -34.49 3.30 9.96
C MET A 140 -34.85 3.54 8.46
N GLU A 141 -35.89 4.29 8.13
CA GLU A 141 -36.41 4.53 6.78
C GLU A 141 -35.46 5.41 5.95
N GLN A 142 -34.78 6.36 6.59
CA GLN A 142 -33.78 7.24 5.94
C GLN A 142 -32.42 6.54 5.67
N MET A 143 -32.12 5.46 6.40
CA MET A 143 -30.91 4.65 6.17
C MET A 143 -30.98 3.94 4.82
N TYR A 144 -32.18 3.49 4.44
CA TYR A 144 -32.43 2.86 3.14
C TYR A 144 -32.23 3.89 2.03
N ASP A 145 -32.85 5.07 2.13
CA ASP A 145 -32.76 6.14 1.12
C ASP A 145 -31.33 6.67 0.89
N TYR A 146 -30.47 6.73 1.92
CA TYR A 146 -29.08 7.13 1.73
C TYR A 146 -28.25 6.01 1.08
N LEU A 147 -28.41 4.76 1.53
CA LEU A 147 -27.69 3.60 0.96
C LEU A 147 -28.13 3.28 -0.47
N THR A 148 -29.38 3.58 -0.84
CA THR A 148 -29.92 3.37 -2.20
C THR A 148 -29.99 4.65 -3.05
N GLY A 149 -29.61 5.81 -2.49
CA GLY A 149 -29.83 7.11 -3.10
C GLY A 149 -28.70 7.60 -4.01
N PRO A 150 -28.98 8.58 -4.91
CA PRO A 150 -27.98 9.18 -5.81
C PRO A 150 -26.80 9.83 -5.08
N HIS A 151 -26.99 10.23 -3.83
CA HIS A 151 -25.98 10.91 -3.02
C HIS A 151 -24.81 10.02 -2.62
N PHE A 152 -25.05 8.76 -2.25
CA PHE A 152 -23.97 7.83 -1.93
C PHE A 152 -23.13 7.52 -3.19
N ARG A 153 -23.81 7.28 -4.32
CA ARG A 153 -23.16 7.05 -5.62
C ARG A 153 -22.29 8.22 -6.07
N HIS A 154 -22.82 9.45 -6.05
CA HIS A 154 -22.04 10.64 -6.41
C HIS A 154 -20.82 10.87 -5.49
N ARG A 155 -20.91 10.48 -4.21
CA ARG A 155 -19.76 10.56 -3.29
C ARG A 155 -18.68 9.52 -3.59
N VAL A 156 -19.07 8.29 -3.89
CA VAL A 156 -18.13 7.25 -4.33
C VAL A 156 -17.45 7.68 -5.65
N ASP A 157 -18.22 8.18 -6.61
CA ASP A 157 -17.70 8.67 -7.89
C ASP A 157 -16.71 9.84 -7.67
N ALA A 158 -17.01 10.80 -6.79
CA ALA A 158 -16.11 11.90 -6.47
C ALA A 158 -14.81 11.45 -5.79
N ILE A 159 -14.86 10.41 -4.94
CA ILE A 159 -13.66 9.83 -4.32
C ILE A 159 -12.80 9.13 -5.37
N VAL A 160 -13.42 8.32 -6.24
CA VAL A 160 -12.73 7.63 -7.34
C VAL A 160 -12.08 8.61 -8.30
N GLU A 161 -12.75 9.73 -8.60
CA GLU A 161 -12.23 10.76 -9.50
C GLU A 161 -11.02 11.49 -8.91
N ASN A 162 -11.08 11.86 -7.62
CA ASN A 162 -9.92 12.43 -6.92
C ASN A 162 -8.73 11.46 -6.87
N PHE A 163 -8.98 10.17 -6.64
CA PHE A 163 -7.91 9.18 -6.58
C PHE A 163 -7.26 8.95 -7.95
N ARG A 164 -8.06 8.90 -9.03
CA ARG A 164 -7.54 8.85 -10.41
C ARG A 164 -6.72 10.09 -10.77
N ALA A 165 -7.14 11.27 -10.30
CA ALA A 165 -6.38 12.51 -10.48
C ALA A 165 -5.01 12.44 -9.77
N GLN A 166 -4.98 11.99 -8.51
CA GLN A 166 -3.74 11.84 -7.74
C GLN A 166 -2.81 10.78 -8.33
N GLN A 167 -3.34 9.64 -8.78
CA GLN A 167 -2.52 8.61 -9.45
C GLN A 167 -1.88 9.14 -10.74
N LYS A 168 -2.63 9.93 -11.51
CA LYS A 168 -2.13 10.56 -12.73
C LYS A 168 -1.05 11.62 -12.44
N GLU A 169 -1.20 12.40 -11.37
CA GLU A 169 -0.13 13.33 -10.94
C GLU A 169 1.12 12.58 -10.50
N LEU A 170 0.97 11.52 -9.71
CA LEU A 170 2.11 10.71 -9.26
C LEU A 170 2.87 10.09 -10.44
N GLU A 171 2.19 9.61 -11.48
CA GLU A 171 2.87 9.11 -12.68
C GLU A 171 3.61 10.20 -13.45
N LYS A 172 3.03 11.40 -13.55
CA LYS A 172 3.73 12.55 -14.14
C LYS A 172 4.98 12.93 -13.35
N GLU A 173 4.89 12.90 -12.03
CA GLU A 173 5.99 13.22 -11.13
C GLU A 173 7.12 12.18 -11.25
N LYS A 174 6.78 10.88 -11.31
CA LYS A 174 7.74 9.80 -11.60
C LYS A 174 8.43 10.01 -12.96
N ALA A 175 7.68 10.30 -14.02
CA ALA A 175 8.24 10.54 -15.34
C ALA A 175 9.09 11.82 -15.41
N PHE A 176 8.79 12.82 -14.60
CA PHE A 176 9.62 14.01 -14.44
C PHE A 176 10.93 13.68 -13.70
N MET A 177 10.85 12.97 -12.57
CA MET A 177 12.00 12.57 -11.77
C MET A 177 12.96 11.66 -12.54
N LEU A 178 12.45 10.70 -13.31
CA LEU A 178 13.26 9.86 -14.21
C LEU A 178 14.07 10.68 -15.20
N ARG A 179 13.45 11.70 -15.82
CA ARG A 179 14.17 12.61 -16.73
C ARG A 179 15.20 13.45 -15.98
N GLN A 180 14.89 13.89 -14.78
CA GLN A 180 15.80 14.65 -13.94
C GLN A 180 17.00 13.81 -13.49
N TRP A 181 16.80 12.55 -13.13
CA TRP A 181 17.87 11.60 -12.81
C TRP A 181 18.76 11.36 -14.01
N ALA A 182 18.22 11.04 -15.18
CA ALA A 182 19.02 10.86 -16.39
C ALA A 182 19.87 12.10 -16.73
N LYS A 183 19.32 13.31 -16.52
CA LYS A 183 20.08 14.56 -16.67
C LYS A 183 21.20 14.68 -15.64
N ARG A 184 20.95 14.34 -14.38
CA ARG A 184 21.95 14.38 -13.31
C ARG A 184 23.06 13.36 -13.51
N GLU A 185 22.71 12.13 -13.88
CA GLU A 185 23.66 11.07 -14.22
C GLU A 185 24.58 11.52 -15.37
N ARG A 186 24.02 12.09 -16.44
CA ARG A 186 24.82 12.60 -17.55
C ARG A 186 25.75 13.74 -17.15
N ASN A 187 25.30 14.63 -16.26
CA ASN A 187 26.16 15.68 -15.73
C ASN A 187 27.29 15.11 -14.86
N LEU A 188 26.99 14.14 -13.99
CA LEU A 188 28.00 13.46 -13.18
C LEU A 188 29.01 12.75 -14.07
N PHE A 189 28.55 12.06 -15.11
CA PHE A 189 29.41 11.41 -16.11
C PHE A 189 30.32 12.43 -16.82
N ASN A 190 29.79 13.55 -17.30
CA ASN A 190 30.61 14.58 -17.95
C ASN A 190 31.66 15.19 -17.00
N VAL A 191 31.32 15.38 -15.73
CA VAL A 191 32.27 15.87 -14.71
C VAL A 191 33.36 14.84 -14.46
N LEU A 192 33.01 13.56 -14.39
CA LEU A 192 33.98 12.47 -14.27
C LEU A 192 34.92 12.42 -15.48
N GLU A 193 34.37 12.45 -16.70
CA GLU A 193 35.14 12.44 -17.96
C GLU A 193 36.09 13.64 -18.06
N ALA A 194 35.61 14.85 -17.75
CA ALA A 194 36.46 16.04 -17.72
C ALA A 194 37.59 15.91 -16.69
N THR A 195 37.30 15.33 -15.52
CA THR A 195 38.29 15.14 -14.46
C THR A 195 39.34 14.09 -14.85
N SER A 196 38.93 12.96 -15.44
CA SER A 196 39.83 11.93 -15.98
C SER A 196 40.67 12.45 -17.16
N GLY A 197 40.07 13.23 -18.06
CA GLY A 197 40.75 13.85 -19.20
C GLY A 197 41.85 14.83 -18.76
N MET A 198 41.54 15.73 -17.80
CA MET A 198 42.55 16.62 -17.21
C MET A 198 43.71 15.84 -16.56
N TYR A 199 43.43 14.69 -15.94
CA TYR A 199 44.47 13.84 -15.37
C TYR A 199 45.37 13.23 -16.45
N GLY A 200 44.79 12.74 -17.55
CA GLY A 200 45.54 12.24 -18.71
C GLY A 200 46.41 13.32 -19.36
N ASP A 201 45.87 14.53 -19.54
CA ASP A 201 46.61 15.68 -20.05
C ASP A 201 47.78 16.06 -19.12
N MET A 202 47.54 16.08 -17.80
CA MET A 202 48.59 16.35 -16.81
C MET A 202 49.68 15.26 -16.78
N GLN A 203 49.32 13.98 -16.90
CA GLN A 203 50.31 12.89 -17.03
C GLN A 203 51.14 13.00 -18.32
N GLY A 204 50.50 13.39 -19.43
CA GLY A 204 51.18 13.60 -20.71
C GLY A 204 52.19 14.77 -20.68
N ILE A 205 51.90 15.82 -19.92
CA ILE A 205 52.76 17.01 -19.79
C ILE A 205 53.86 16.81 -18.74
N ALA A 206 53.56 16.21 -17.59
CA ALA A 206 54.50 16.09 -16.46
C ALA A 206 55.40 14.84 -16.53
N GLY A 207 55.09 13.88 -17.39
CA GLY A 207 55.73 12.57 -17.41
C GLY A 207 55.30 11.68 -16.22
N SER A 208 55.73 10.42 -16.22
CA SER A 208 55.24 9.33 -15.35
C SER A 208 55.52 9.48 -13.83
N SER A 209 55.76 10.68 -13.32
CA SER A 209 56.09 10.97 -11.92
C SER A 209 54.97 11.64 -11.12
N MET A 210 53.77 11.80 -11.68
CA MET A 210 52.63 12.36 -10.95
C MET A 210 51.93 11.26 -10.12
N GLN A 211 52.08 11.30 -8.79
CA GLN A 211 51.39 10.38 -7.88
C GLN A 211 49.87 10.45 -8.09
N ALA A 212 49.21 9.29 -8.14
CA ALA A 212 47.76 9.18 -8.20
C ALA A 212 47.13 9.95 -7.03
N ILE A 213 46.23 10.88 -7.33
CA ILE A 213 45.50 11.62 -6.30
C ILE A 213 44.40 10.67 -5.81
N ALA A 214 44.60 10.08 -4.63
CA ALA A 214 43.70 9.11 -3.99
C ALA A 214 42.22 9.56 -3.86
N ALA A 215 41.93 10.85 -4.01
CA ALA A 215 40.58 11.40 -3.94
C ALA A 215 39.65 11.00 -5.12
N LEU A 216 40.19 10.43 -6.21
CA LEU A 216 39.41 10.01 -7.38
C LEU A 216 39.08 8.52 -7.42
N ASP A 217 39.85 7.65 -6.76
CA ASP A 217 39.50 6.22 -6.64
C ASP A 217 38.18 6.06 -5.88
N HIS A 218 37.92 6.91 -4.89
CA HIS A 218 36.66 6.97 -4.13
C HIS A 218 35.44 7.50 -4.89
N LEU A 219 35.61 8.05 -6.10
CA LEU A 219 34.48 8.53 -6.92
C LEU A 219 33.97 7.48 -7.92
N VAL A 220 34.75 6.42 -8.16
CA VAL A 220 34.44 5.35 -9.13
C VAL A 220 33.93 4.09 -8.43
N GLU A 221 34.43 3.81 -7.23
CA GLU A 221 33.88 2.77 -6.36
C GLU A 221 32.70 3.35 -5.58
N GLY A 222 31.48 3.16 -6.09
CA GLY A 222 30.28 3.41 -5.30
C GLY A 222 30.40 2.61 -4.01
N GLU A 223 30.33 3.30 -2.87
CA GLU A 223 30.48 2.76 -1.52
C GLU A 223 29.76 1.40 -1.39
N GLU A 224 30.53 0.31 -1.43
CA GLU A 224 30.09 -0.94 -0.79
C GLU A 224 30.08 -0.63 0.70
N GLU A 225 28.87 -0.47 1.26
CA GLU A 225 28.67 -0.27 2.70
C GLU A 225 29.38 -1.41 3.47
N GLU A 226 30.54 -1.09 4.05
CA GLU A 226 31.09 -1.85 5.16
C GLU A 226 30.12 -1.71 6.34
N THR A 227 29.33 -2.75 6.58
CA THR A 227 28.58 -2.95 7.82
C THR A 227 29.54 -3.22 8.99
N PRO A 228 29.45 -2.47 10.11
CA PRO A 228 29.74 -2.99 11.43
C PRO A 228 28.49 -3.60 12.09
#